data_AF-A0A7Y6UF88-F1
#
_entry.id   AF-A0A7Y6UF88-F1
#
_cell.length_a   1.000
_cell.length_b   1.000
_cell.length_c   1.000
_cell.angle_alpha   90.00
_cell.angle_beta   90.00
_cell.angle_gamma   90.00
#
_symmetry.space_group_name_H-M   'P 1'
#
loop_
_entity.id
_entity.type
_entity.pdbx_description
1 polymer ?
#
loop_
_entity_poly.entity_id
_entity_poly.type
_entity_poly.pdbx_seq_one_letter_code
_entity_poly.pdbx_strand_id
1 'polypeptide(L)'
;MRPALVGALVLVAAVWACTTERVSDHFQCSDQSQCDSGRVCRDGYCVIGTGDTPDGRLADARECPSTCDSCDLPSNTCTITGDGGAVTCPTGWNCDINCPTQGSCESISCIAAQSCDVTCGAGACGDITCNGKPCDVECSGANACGDIDCTTGNCTAMCSGANACGDLSCTSGDCTQTCGGGTGACGDLSCTTGDCNRTCTGTSACPQPMTCGSGRCTESCTNQGACGPVSCGTGRCDVTCMGGLIGASACGAVTCTNSCRCDVACGGLNDPCPTTMMCKDPPSAVYCSDTGSAGGRCDSTVNNQCQQNCP
;
A
#
# COMPACT_ATOMS: atom_id res chain seq x y z
N MET A 1 91.49 35.44 0.78
CA MET A 1 90.92 34.10 1.04
C MET A 1 89.70 33.94 0.14
N ARG A 2 89.65 32.86 -0.65
CA ARG A 2 88.50 32.45 -1.50
C ARG A 2 87.37 31.85 -0.59
N PRO A 3 86.26 31.29 -1.11
CA PRO A 3 84.90 31.87 -1.08
C PRO A 3 83.86 30.94 -0.39
N ALA A 4 82.60 31.37 -0.25
CA ALA A 4 81.35 30.55 -0.34
C ALA A 4 80.13 31.46 0.00
N LEU A 5 79.16 31.75 -0.88
CA LEU A 5 78.06 30.96 -1.47
C LEU A 5 76.84 30.78 -0.54
N VAL A 6 75.64 30.88 -1.14
CA VAL A 6 74.27 30.53 -0.66
C VAL A 6 73.51 31.67 0.07
N GLY A 7 72.29 32.05 -0.28
CA GLY A 7 71.35 31.56 -1.31
C GLY A 7 70.07 32.42 -1.25
N ALA A 8 69.55 32.78 -2.41
CA ALA A 8 68.27 33.49 -2.56
C ALA A 8 67.12 32.47 -2.64
N LEU A 9 66.07 32.67 -1.84
CA LEU A 9 64.82 31.92 -1.90
C LEU A 9 63.68 32.93 -2.02
N VAL A 10 63.27 33.19 -3.27
CA VAL A 10 62.01 33.88 -3.57
C VAL A 10 61.01 32.79 -3.92
N LEU A 11 60.06 32.57 -3.01
CA LEU A 11 58.90 31.70 -3.20
C LEU A 11 57.96 32.36 -4.22
N VAL A 12 58.02 31.90 -5.48
CA VAL A 12 57.00 32.17 -6.48
C VAL A 12 55.92 31.10 -6.32
N ALA A 13 54.78 31.49 -5.74
CA ALA A 13 53.59 30.65 -5.70
C ALA A 13 53.07 30.45 -7.13
N ALA A 14 53.26 29.24 -7.66
CA ALA A 14 52.64 28.79 -8.89
C ALA A 14 51.14 28.60 -8.64
N VAL A 15 50.35 29.59 -9.02
CA VAL A 15 48.89 29.44 -9.15
C VAL A 15 48.68 28.56 -10.38
N TRP A 16 48.40 27.27 -10.16
CA TRP A 16 47.86 26.39 -11.19
C TRP A 16 46.45 26.88 -11.52
N ALA A 17 46.35 27.85 -12.42
CA ALA A 17 45.14 28.04 -13.19
C ALA A 17 45.00 26.80 -14.06
N CYS A 18 44.01 25.95 -13.76
CA CYS A 18 43.50 25.01 -14.76
C CYS A 18 42.97 25.85 -15.92
N THR A 19 43.82 26.09 -16.92
CA THR A 19 43.37 26.59 -18.21
C THR A 19 42.46 25.50 -18.76
N THR A 20 41.15 25.70 -18.67
CA THR A 20 40.19 24.95 -19.47
C THR A 20 40.72 24.97 -20.90
N GLU A 21 41.03 23.80 -21.44
CA GLU A 21 41.46 23.65 -22.83
C GLU A 21 40.52 24.47 -23.70
N ARG A 22 41.10 25.46 -24.41
CA ARG A 22 40.40 26.23 -25.43
C ARG A 22 39.69 25.23 -26.33
N VAL A 23 38.41 25.47 -26.58
CA VAL A 23 37.63 24.83 -27.64
C VAL A 23 38.54 24.71 -28.86
N SER A 24 38.89 23.48 -29.25
CA SER A 24 39.89 23.26 -30.28
C SER A 24 39.47 23.97 -31.57
N ASP A 25 40.28 24.92 -32.05
CA ASP A 25 40.02 25.69 -33.28
C ASP A 25 39.81 24.77 -34.51
N HIS A 26 40.18 23.50 -34.38
CA HIS A 26 39.98 22.44 -35.36
C HIS A 26 38.54 22.22 -35.82
N PHE A 27 37.54 22.68 -35.07
CA PHE A 27 36.13 22.55 -35.43
C PHE A 27 35.46 23.88 -35.74
N GLN A 28 36.17 25.00 -35.80
CA GLN A 28 35.56 26.26 -36.18
C GLN A 28 35.25 26.29 -37.69
N CYS A 29 34.13 26.89 -38.04
CA CYS A 29 33.72 27.10 -39.43
C CYS A 29 33.05 28.45 -39.62
N SER A 30 33.36 29.09 -40.74
CA SER A 30 32.70 30.28 -41.27
C SER A 30 31.60 29.90 -42.27
N ASP A 31 31.74 28.74 -42.93
CA ASP A 31 30.77 28.19 -43.87
C ASP A 31 30.84 26.66 -43.93
N GLN A 32 29.83 26.05 -44.59
CA GLN A 32 29.64 24.61 -44.68
C GLN A 32 30.79 23.84 -45.36
N SER A 33 31.54 24.47 -46.26
CA SER A 33 32.64 23.83 -47.00
C SER A 33 33.86 23.56 -46.14
N GLN A 34 33.94 24.17 -44.95
CA GLN A 34 35.02 23.99 -43.99
C GLN A 34 34.81 22.79 -43.06
N CYS A 35 33.64 22.14 -43.14
CA CYS A 35 33.31 20.98 -42.34
C CYS A 35 33.57 19.67 -43.10
N ASP A 36 34.14 18.68 -42.41
CA ASP A 36 34.28 17.32 -42.92
C ASP A 36 32.93 16.72 -43.31
N SER A 37 32.97 15.74 -44.21
CA SER A 37 31.76 15.02 -44.66
C SER A 37 30.96 14.46 -43.48
N GLY A 38 29.66 14.76 -43.42
CA GLY A 38 28.78 14.37 -42.31
C GLY A 38 28.68 15.39 -41.17
N ARG A 39 29.30 16.57 -41.30
CA ARG A 39 29.16 17.68 -40.35
C ARG A 39 28.49 18.89 -41.00
N VAL A 40 27.80 19.70 -40.21
CA VAL A 40 27.15 20.95 -40.62
C VAL A 40 27.72 22.11 -39.82
N CYS A 41 27.96 23.24 -40.49
CA CYS A 41 28.42 24.44 -39.82
C CYS A 41 27.26 25.11 -39.07
N ARG A 42 27.29 25.12 -37.73
CA ARG A 42 26.28 25.74 -36.87
C ARG A 42 26.95 26.59 -35.79
N ASP A 43 26.55 27.86 -35.70
CA ASP A 43 27.06 28.83 -34.72
C ASP A 43 28.59 28.94 -34.67
N GLY A 44 29.24 28.83 -35.85
CA GLY A 44 30.68 28.96 -35.97
C GLY A 44 31.46 27.67 -35.75
N TYR A 45 30.78 26.51 -35.61
CA TYR A 45 31.43 25.21 -35.39
C TYR A 45 30.82 24.07 -36.22
N CYS A 46 31.65 23.12 -36.64
CA CYS A 46 31.26 21.92 -37.38
C CYS A 46 30.69 20.85 -36.46
N VAL A 47 29.37 20.84 -36.30
CA VAL A 47 28.61 19.84 -35.53
C VAL A 47 28.24 18.65 -36.43
N ILE A 48 27.98 17.47 -35.85
CA ILE A 48 27.57 16.31 -36.65
C ILE A 48 26.18 16.59 -37.24
N GLY A 49 26.09 16.52 -38.57
CA GLY A 49 24.91 16.85 -39.36
C GLY A 49 23.97 15.67 -39.45
N THR A 50 23.36 15.29 -38.34
CA THR A 50 22.15 14.46 -38.37
C THR A 50 20.98 15.43 -38.43
N GLY A 51 20.27 15.47 -39.57
CA GLY A 51 19.10 16.32 -39.74
C GLY A 51 18.17 16.21 -38.53
N ASP A 52 17.77 17.37 -38.00
CA ASP A 52 16.81 17.63 -36.91
C ASP A 52 16.17 16.39 -36.24
N THR A 53 17.02 15.56 -35.63
CA THR A 53 16.63 14.71 -34.52
C THR A 53 17.36 15.34 -33.34
N PRO A 54 16.63 16.09 -32.49
CA PRO A 54 17.20 16.60 -31.24
C PRO A 54 17.92 15.43 -30.57
N ASP A 55 19.23 15.57 -30.36
CA ASP A 55 20.13 14.60 -29.73
C ASP A 55 19.56 13.19 -29.74
N GLY A 56 19.69 12.52 -30.90
CA GLY A 56 19.17 11.17 -31.14
C GLY A 56 19.28 10.33 -29.88
N ARG A 57 18.13 10.23 -29.21
CA ARG A 57 17.92 9.53 -27.96
C ARG A 57 18.66 8.21 -28.05
N LEU A 58 19.63 7.99 -27.17
CA LEU A 58 20.31 6.69 -27.13
C LEU A 58 19.21 5.62 -27.08
N ALA A 59 19.33 4.59 -27.94
CA ALA A 59 18.32 3.55 -28.09
C ALA A 59 18.08 2.71 -26.82
N ASP A 60 18.77 3.02 -25.72
CA ASP A 60 18.67 2.43 -24.39
C ASP A 60 18.04 3.37 -23.33
N ALA A 61 17.72 4.62 -23.67
CA ALA A 61 17.08 5.55 -22.74
C ALA A 61 15.60 5.15 -22.54
N ARG A 62 15.36 4.26 -21.57
CA ARG A 62 14.02 3.86 -21.12
C ARG A 62 13.10 5.09 -21.06
N GLU A 63 11.97 4.99 -21.75
CA GLU A 63 10.93 6.01 -21.75
C GLU A 63 10.04 5.86 -20.53
N CYS A 64 9.69 7.00 -19.92
CA CYS A 64 8.56 7.02 -18.99
C CYS A 64 7.30 6.59 -19.77
N PRO A 65 6.51 5.64 -19.26
CA PRO A 65 5.22 5.32 -19.84
C PRO A 65 4.35 6.57 -19.93
N SER A 66 3.59 6.71 -21.00
CA SER A 66 2.73 7.89 -21.23
C SER A 66 1.62 8.08 -20.21
N THR A 67 1.31 7.02 -19.45
CA THR A 67 0.32 7.05 -18.37
C THR A 67 0.87 7.70 -17.09
N CYS A 68 2.19 7.80 -16.95
CA CYS A 68 2.82 8.43 -15.78
C CYS A 68 2.95 9.94 -16.02
N ASP A 69 2.58 10.76 -15.03
CA ASP A 69 2.90 12.19 -15.03
C ASP A 69 4.40 12.43 -14.88
N SER A 70 5.03 11.57 -14.09
CA SER A 70 6.48 11.54 -13.90
C SER A 70 6.93 10.11 -13.58
N CYS A 71 8.19 9.79 -13.85
CA CYS A 71 8.72 8.48 -13.56
C CYS A 71 10.18 8.52 -13.09
N ASP A 72 10.54 7.57 -12.23
CA ASP A 72 11.91 7.30 -11.79
C ASP A 72 12.38 5.98 -12.43
N LEU A 73 13.27 6.09 -13.43
CA LEU A 73 13.77 4.95 -14.20
C LEU A 73 14.58 3.95 -13.36
N PRO A 74 15.52 4.40 -12.48
CA PRO A 74 16.21 3.52 -11.54
C PRO A 74 15.30 2.60 -10.72
N SER A 75 14.19 3.13 -10.18
CA SER A 75 13.28 2.37 -9.31
C SER A 75 12.09 1.74 -10.05
N ASN A 76 11.92 2.08 -11.33
CA ASN A 76 10.71 1.81 -12.10
C ASN A 76 9.45 2.33 -11.39
N THR A 77 9.52 3.52 -10.77
CA THR A 77 8.37 4.16 -10.15
C THR A 77 7.64 5.05 -11.16
N CYS A 78 6.33 4.89 -11.25
CA CYS A 78 5.42 5.66 -12.10
C CYS A 78 4.48 6.44 -11.19
N THR A 79 4.59 7.76 -11.19
CA THR A 79 3.68 8.62 -10.42
C THR A 79 2.54 9.08 -11.32
N ILE A 80 1.30 8.90 -10.84
CA ILE A 80 0.07 9.25 -11.55
C ILE A 80 -0.80 10.10 -10.63
N THR A 81 -1.24 11.25 -11.10
CA THR A 81 -2.20 12.12 -10.43
C THR A 81 -3.51 12.07 -11.19
N GLY A 82 -4.59 11.69 -10.51
CA GLY A 82 -5.90 11.53 -11.14
C GLY A 82 -6.44 12.84 -11.74
N ASP A 83 -6.91 12.79 -12.99
CA ASP A 83 -7.49 13.92 -13.73
C ASP A 83 -8.94 13.69 -14.19
N GLY A 84 -9.58 12.63 -13.71
CA GLY A 84 -11.01 12.35 -13.95
C GLY A 84 -11.32 11.13 -14.82
N GLY A 85 -10.46 10.11 -14.82
CA GLY A 85 -10.65 8.91 -15.63
C GLY A 85 -10.16 7.62 -14.97
N ALA A 86 -10.25 6.52 -15.71
CA ALA A 86 -9.70 5.23 -15.30
C ALA A 86 -8.17 5.25 -15.36
N VAL A 87 -7.51 4.82 -14.29
CA VAL A 87 -6.06 4.72 -14.16
C VAL A 87 -5.64 3.27 -14.36
N THR A 88 -4.68 3.03 -15.25
CA THR A 88 -4.10 1.69 -15.45
C THR A 88 -2.59 1.74 -15.34
N CYS A 89 -2.05 0.97 -14.40
CA CYS A 89 -0.63 0.90 -14.17
C CYS A 89 0.14 0.25 -15.33
N PRO A 90 1.26 0.85 -15.75
CA PRO A 90 2.13 0.24 -16.75
C PRO A 90 2.73 -1.09 -16.25
N THR A 91 2.88 -2.03 -17.18
CA THR A 91 3.42 -3.36 -16.84
C THR A 91 4.83 -3.27 -16.27
N GLY A 92 5.03 -3.84 -15.09
CA GLY A 92 6.36 -3.93 -14.49
C GLY A 92 6.81 -2.69 -13.72
N TRP A 93 5.91 -1.75 -13.45
CA TRP A 93 6.21 -0.52 -12.70
C TRP A 93 5.63 -0.54 -11.29
N ASN A 94 6.29 0.13 -10.36
CA ASN A 94 5.76 0.48 -9.05
C ASN A 94 4.93 1.74 -9.22
N CYS A 95 3.61 1.65 -9.08
CA CYS A 95 2.74 2.80 -9.25
C CYS A 95 2.56 3.54 -7.93
N ASP A 96 2.67 4.86 -7.99
CA ASP A 96 2.28 5.79 -6.94
C ASP A 96 1.14 6.65 -7.50
N ILE A 97 -0.09 6.38 -7.06
CA ILE A 97 -1.31 6.97 -7.60
C ILE A 97 -1.90 7.90 -6.55
N ASN A 98 -2.06 9.17 -6.89
CA ASN A 98 -2.65 10.17 -6.02
C ASN A 98 -3.92 10.76 -6.65
N CYS A 99 -5.05 10.57 -5.99
CA CYS A 99 -6.38 10.99 -6.40
C CYS A 99 -6.90 12.00 -5.37
N PRO A 100 -6.55 13.29 -5.45
CA PRO A 100 -6.77 14.23 -4.35
C PRO A 100 -8.20 14.74 -4.23
N THR A 101 -8.98 14.73 -5.31
CA THR A 101 -10.29 15.36 -5.38
C THR A 101 -11.37 14.38 -5.81
N GLN A 102 -12.63 14.71 -5.52
CA GLN A 102 -13.78 13.90 -5.91
C GLN A 102 -13.75 13.56 -7.40
N GLY A 103 -13.89 12.26 -7.71
CA GLY A 103 -13.91 11.71 -9.06
C GLY A 103 -12.59 11.88 -9.83
N SER A 104 -11.46 12.14 -9.16
CA SER A 104 -10.15 12.25 -9.84
C SER A 104 -9.69 10.92 -10.43
N CYS A 105 -10.12 9.79 -9.86
CA CYS A 105 -9.85 8.46 -10.35
C CYS A 105 -11.15 7.66 -10.41
N GLU A 106 -11.57 7.24 -11.60
CA GLU A 106 -12.77 6.42 -11.74
C GLU A 106 -12.49 4.99 -11.26
N SER A 107 -11.79 4.19 -12.05
CA SER A 107 -11.34 2.84 -11.65
C SER A 107 -9.83 2.78 -11.73
N ILE A 108 -9.22 2.02 -10.82
CA ILE A 108 -7.76 1.88 -10.73
C ILE A 108 -7.40 0.41 -10.95
N SER A 109 -6.60 0.15 -11.99
CA SER A 109 -6.13 -1.20 -12.33
C SER A 109 -4.63 -1.33 -12.13
N CYS A 110 -4.27 -2.16 -11.14
CA CYS A 110 -2.90 -2.46 -10.73
C CYS A 110 -2.42 -3.85 -11.17
N ILE A 111 -3.21 -4.54 -11.99
CA ILE A 111 -3.00 -5.95 -12.37
C ILE A 111 -1.63 -6.21 -13.01
N ALA A 112 -1.12 -5.24 -13.80
CA ALA A 112 0.14 -5.38 -14.51
C ALA A 112 1.35 -4.78 -13.74
N ALA A 113 1.10 -4.07 -12.64
CA ALA A 113 2.12 -3.38 -11.86
C ALA A 113 3.09 -4.36 -11.18
N GLN A 114 4.17 -3.85 -10.59
CA GLN A 114 5.00 -4.58 -9.62
C GLN A 114 4.53 -4.33 -8.18
N SER A 115 4.05 -3.13 -7.90
CA SER A 115 3.36 -2.72 -6.68
C SER A 115 2.44 -1.55 -6.99
N CYS A 116 1.48 -1.29 -6.12
CA CYS A 116 0.63 -0.12 -6.19
C CYS A 116 0.44 0.53 -4.83
N ASP A 117 0.80 1.81 -4.77
CA ASP A 117 0.47 2.69 -3.66
C ASP A 117 -0.60 3.65 -4.17
N VAL A 118 -1.77 3.66 -3.53
CA VAL A 118 -2.94 4.44 -3.98
C VAL A 118 -3.41 5.32 -2.84
N THR A 119 -3.44 6.64 -3.06
CA THR A 119 -3.96 7.61 -2.11
C THR A 119 -5.20 8.29 -2.67
N CYS A 120 -6.30 8.22 -1.94
CA CYS A 120 -7.60 8.74 -2.35
C CYS A 120 -8.10 9.78 -1.34
N GLY A 121 -8.49 10.95 -1.83
CA GLY A 121 -9.28 11.94 -1.10
C GLY A 121 -10.77 11.59 -1.05
N ALA A 122 -11.58 12.49 -0.51
CA ALA A 122 -13.03 12.28 -0.38
C ALA A 122 -13.71 12.10 -1.75
N GLY A 123 -14.42 10.99 -1.96
CA GLY A 123 -15.08 10.66 -3.22
C GLY A 123 -14.13 10.47 -4.40
N ALA A 124 -12.83 10.27 -4.17
CA ALA A 124 -11.82 10.44 -5.21
C ALA A 124 -11.63 9.23 -6.10
N CYS A 125 -11.72 8.03 -5.54
CA CYS A 125 -11.48 6.75 -6.21
C CYS A 125 -12.77 5.94 -6.27
N GLY A 126 -13.06 5.34 -7.42
CA GLY A 126 -13.98 4.20 -7.49
C GLY A 126 -13.25 2.90 -7.19
N ASP A 127 -13.53 1.85 -7.95
CA ASP A 127 -13.05 0.50 -7.65
C ASP A 127 -11.56 0.33 -7.97
N ILE A 128 -10.87 -0.42 -7.11
CA ILE A 128 -9.43 -0.64 -7.17
C ILE A 128 -9.18 -2.14 -7.30
N THR A 129 -8.44 -2.56 -8.34
CA THR A 129 -8.11 -3.96 -8.57
C THR A 129 -6.61 -4.20 -8.52
N CYS A 130 -6.17 -4.95 -7.51
CA CYS A 130 -4.79 -5.25 -7.22
C CYS A 130 -4.52 -6.76 -7.32
N ASN A 131 -4.19 -7.24 -8.53
CA ASN A 131 -3.99 -8.67 -8.77
C ASN A 131 -2.51 -9.06 -8.84
N GLY A 132 -2.08 -9.85 -7.86
CA GLY A 132 -0.85 -10.65 -7.87
C GLY A 132 0.38 -9.98 -7.26
N LYS A 133 0.19 -8.80 -6.65
CA LYS A 133 1.26 -7.91 -6.16
C LYS A 133 0.87 -7.16 -4.89
N PRO A 134 1.85 -6.66 -4.13
CA PRO A 134 1.59 -5.77 -3.00
C PRO A 134 0.82 -4.54 -3.44
N CYS A 135 -0.23 -4.20 -2.69
CA CYS A 135 -1.05 -3.03 -2.94
C CYS A 135 -1.45 -2.38 -1.62
N ASP A 136 -1.04 -1.12 -1.46
CA ASP A 136 -1.32 -0.32 -0.28
C ASP A 136 -2.26 0.82 -0.69
N VAL A 137 -3.45 0.86 -0.09
CA VAL A 137 -4.51 1.81 -0.41
C VAL A 137 -4.83 2.66 0.81
N GLU A 138 -4.69 3.98 0.67
CA GLU A 138 -5.07 4.97 1.67
C GLU A 138 -6.29 5.75 1.22
N CYS A 139 -7.38 5.60 1.97
CA CYS A 139 -8.67 6.22 1.70
C CYS A 139 -8.95 7.28 2.78
N SER A 140 -8.72 8.54 2.41
CA SER A 140 -8.86 9.70 3.27
C SER A 140 -10.13 10.48 2.92
N GLY A 141 -11.04 10.62 3.89
CA GLY A 141 -12.32 11.33 3.69
C GLY A 141 -13.50 10.42 3.38
N ALA A 142 -14.67 11.04 3.18
CA ALA A 142 -15.92 10.29 3.05
C ALA A 142 -16.07 9.66 1.66
N ASN A 143 -16.47 8.39 1.60
CA ASN A 143 -16.61 7.62 0.35
C ASN A 143 -15.36 7.72 -0.53
N ALA A 144 -14.17 7.70 0.07
CA ALA A 144 -12.91 8.00 -0.62
C ALA A 144 -12.55 6.95 -1.69
N CYS A 145 -12.84 5.69 -1.41
CA CYS A 145 -12.59 4.55 -2.28
C CYS A 145 -13.86 3.72 -2.50
N GLY A 146 -13.97 3.13 -3.69
CA GLY A 146 -14.91 2.04 -3.97
C GLY A 146 -14.42 0.71 -3.39
N ASP A 147 -14.80 -0.37 -4.05
CA ASP A 147 -14.39 -1.71 -3.64
C ASP A 147 -12.93 -1.98 -4.01
N ILE A 148 -12.23 -2.73 -3.15
CA ILE A 148 -10.83 -3.09 -3.31
C ILE A 148 -10.75 -4.60 -3.50
N ASP A 149 -10.48 -5.04 -4.72
CA ASP A 149 -10.33 -6.47 -5.07
C ASP A 149 -8.85 -6.84 -5.20
N CYS A 150 -8.44 -7.75 -4.31
CA CYS A 150 -7.13 -8.35 -4.30
C CYS A 150 -7.24 -9.85 -4.52
N THR A 151 -7.50 -10.28 -5.76
CA THR A 151 -7.70 -11.70 -6.05
C THR A 151 -6.47 -12.53 -5.65
N THR A 152 -5.26 -12.00 -5.87
CA THR A 152 -3.99 -12.64 -5.50
C THR A 152 -3.05 -11.61 -4.89
N GLY A 153 -2.24 -11.97 -3.89
CA GLY A 153 -1.21 -11.08 -3.33
C GLY A 153 -1.63 -10.41 -2.02
N ASN A 154 -0.77 -9.53 -1.51
CA ASN A 154 -0.97 -8.91 -0.20
C ASN A 154 -1.53 -7.50 -0.37
N CYS A 155 -2.58 -7.17 0.38
CA CYS A 155 -3.20 -5.86 0.33
C CYS A 155 -3.35 -5.23 1.70
N THR A 156 -3.08 -3.93 1.76
CA THR A 156 -3.33 -3.10 2.93
C THR A 156 -4.32 -2.02 2.54
N ALA A 157 -5.40 -1.85 3.28
CA ALA A 157 -6.30 -0.72 3.15
C ALA A 157 -6.35 0.07 4.46
N MET A 158 -6.11 1.38 4.38
CA MET A 158 -6.21 2.30 5.50
C MET A 158 -7.35 3.29 5.26
N CYS A 159 -8.35 3.28 6.13
CA CYS A 159 -9.62 3.95 5.93
C CYS A 159 -9.86 4.91 7.11
N SER A 160 -9.83 6.22 6.88
CA SER A 160 -9.85 7.22 7.96
C SER A 160 -11.09 8.15 7.99
N GLY A 161 -11.90 8.14 6.93
CA GLY A 161 -13.15 8.90 6.83
C GLY A 161 -14.41 8.07 7.05
N ALA A 162 -15.59 8.70 7.00
CA ALA A 162 -16.88 8.01 7.10
C ALA A 162 -17.18 7.26 5.79
N ASN A 163 -17.43 5.95 5.85
CA ASN A 163 -17.54 5.11 4.65
C ASN A 163 -16.35 5.29 3.72
N ALA A 164 -15.13 5.41 4.26
CA ALA A 164 -13.95 5.75 3.47
C ALA A 164 -13.58 4.66 2.45
N CYS A 165 -13.72 3.40 2.84
CA CYS A 165 -13.48 2.25 1.98
C CYS A 165 -14.78 1.50 1.70
N GLY A 166 -14.92 1.00 0.47
CA GLY A 166 -15.85 -0.07 0.14
C GLY A 166 -15.39 -1.42 0.70
N ASP A 167 -15.82 -2.48 0.05
CA ASP A 167 -15.50 -3.85 0.46
C ASP A 167 -14.06 -4.21 0.09
N LEU A 168 -13.33 -4.86 1.00
CA LEU A 168 -12.00 -5.42 0.74
C LEU A 168 -12.12 -6.93 0.56
N SER A 169 -11.80 -7.42 -0.63
CA SER A 169 -11.98 -8.82 -1.03
C SER A 169 -10.68 -9.46 -1.44
N CYS A 170 -10.36 -10.62 -0.87
CA CYS A 170 -9.10 -11.32 -1.12
C CYS A 170 -9.30 -12.81 -1.38
N THR A 171 -9.04 -13.28 -2.59
CA THR A 171 -9.22 -14.71 -2.89
C THR A 171 -8.03 -15.53 -2.38
N SER A 172 -6.81 -15.03 -2.59
CA SER A 172 -5.58 -15.66 -2.12
C SER A 172 -4.51 -14.62 -1.74
N GLY A 173 -3.95 -14.75 -0.54
CA GLY A 173 -2.96 -13.81 -0.01
C GLY A 173 -3.49 -13.06 1.20
N ASP A 174 -2.65 -12.21 1.78
CA ASP A 174 -2.92 -11.62 3.09
C ASP A 174 -3.52 -10.23 2.95
N CYS A 175 -4.61 -9.98 3.66
CA CYS A 175 -5.32 -8.70 3.60
C CYS A 175 -5.44 -8.05 4.96
N THR A 176 -5.01 -6.81 5.02
CA THR A 176 -5.02 -5.99 6.23
C THR A 176 -5.88 -4.77 6.01
N GLN A 177 -6.88 -4.58 6.87
CA GLN A 177 -7.75 -3.41 6.85
C GLN A 177 -7.63 -2.66 8.17
N THR A 178 -7.28 -1.38 8.12
CA THR A 178 -7.22 -0.50 9.28
C THR A 178 -8.25 0.59 9.13
N CYS A 179 -9.17 0.66 10.10
CA CYS A 179 -10.37 1.47 10.05
C CYS A 179 -10.38 2.42 11.25
N GLY A 180 -10.44 3.73 10.99
CA GLY A 180 -10.46 4.75 12.02
C GLY A 180 -11.13 6.03 11.57
N GLY A 181 -11.29 6.98 12.49
CA GLY A 181 -11.63 8.38 12.18
C GLY A 181 -13.06 8.68 11.73
N GLY A 182 -13.90 7.68 11.43
CA GLY A 182 -15.30 7.88 11.03
C GLY A 182 -16.22 6.69 11.31
N THR A 183 -17.54 6.94 11.34
CA THR A 183 -18.56 5.88 11.37
C THR A 183 -18.59 5.16 10.03
N GLY A 184 -18.61 3.84 10.06
CA GLY A 184 -18.64 3.01 8.85
C GLY A 184 -17.37 3.11 8.03
N ALA A 185 -16.22 3.44 8.61
CA ALA A 185 -14.99 3.69 7.86
C ALA A 185 -14.63 2.57 6.85
N CYS A 186 -14.98 1.33 7.16
CA CYS A 186 -14.73 0.16 6.33
C CYS A 186 -16.00 -0.61 5.95
N GLY A 187 -16.01 -1.11 4.71
CA GLY A 187 -16.95 -2.12 4.22
C GLY A 187 -16.65 -3.53 4.72
N ASP A 188 -17.22 -4.51 4.02
CA ASP A 188 -17.00 -5.94 4.29
C ASP A 188 -15.51 -6.27 4.11
N LEU A 189 -14.98 -7.16 4.96
CA LEU A 189 -13.68 -7.78 4.73
C LEU A 189 -13.90 -9.26 4.46
N SER A 190 -13.53 -9.73 3.27
CA SER A 190 -13.69 -11.13 2.88
C SER A 190 -12.36 -11.71 2.41
N CYS A 191 -11.88 -12.79 3.03
CA CYS A 191 -10.79 -13.57 2.44
C CYS A 191 -11.11 -15.06 2.33
N THR A 192 -10.82 -15.64 1.17
CA THR A 192 -11.08 -17.07 0.90
C THR A 192 -9.91 -17.96 1.35
N THR A 193 -8.70 -17.58 0.95
CA THR A 193 -7.44 -18.23 1.35
C THR A 193 -6.41 -17.15 1.70
N GLY A 194 -5.58 -17.38 2.72
CA GLY A 194 -4.67 -16.36 3.26
C GLY A 194 -5.21 -15.65 4.51
N ASP A 195 -4.36 -14.85 5.14
CA ASP A 195 -4.66 -14.23 6.42
C ASP A 195 -5.48 -12.95 6.25
N CYS A 196 -6.54 -12.80 7.03
CA CYS A 196 -7.30 -11.56 7.15
C CYS A 196 -6.99 -10.89 8.49
N ASN A 197 -6.64 -9.61 8.45
CA ASN A 197 -6.43 -8.81 9.63
C ASN A 197 -7.26 -7.52 9.56
N ARG A 198 -8.09 -7.26 10.56
CA ARG A 198 -8.87 -6.04 10.66
C ARG A 198 -8.66 -5.35 12.00
N THR A 199 -8.35 -4.06 11.95
CA THR A 199 -8.28 -3.21 13.13
C THR A 199 -9.31 -2.09 13.02
N CYS A 200 -10.21 -2.01 13.99
CA CYS A 200 -11.31 -1.06 14.02
C CYS A 200 -11.19 -0.16 15.25
N THR A 201 -11.09 1.14 14.99
CA THR A 201 -10.93 2.18 16.02
C THR A 201 -12.04 3.21 15.92
N GLY A 202 -12.92 3.23 16.93
CA GLY A 202 -14.01 4.20 17.03
C GLY A 202 -15.39 3.56 16.95
N THR A 203 -16.42 4.36 17.22
CA THR A 203 -17.81 3.88 17.27
C THR A 203 -18.27 3.44 15.88
N SER A 204 -18.64 2.16 15.75
CA SER A 204 -19.10 1.58 14.47
C SER A 204 -18.14 1.82 13.32
N ALA A 205 -16.83 1.69 13.55
CA ALA A 205 -15.82 1.85 12.50
C ALA A 205 -15.93 0.77 11.41
N CYS A 206 -16.31 -0.46 11.79
CA CYS A 206 -16.45 -1.62 10.92
C CYS A 206 -17.82 -2.30 11.15
N PRO A 207 -18.94 -1.65 10.81
CA PRO A 207 -20.27 -2.20 11.07
C PRO A 207 -20.56 -3.45 10.23
N GLN A 208 -19.82 -3.58 9.13
CA GLN A 208 -19.90 -4.66 8.16
C GLN A 208 -19.17 -5.94 8.62
N PRO A 209 -19.62 -7.12 8.15
CA PRO A 209 -19.03 -8.39 8.51
C PRO A 209 -17.56 -8.54 8.10
N MET A 210 -16.85 -9.37 8.86
CA MET A 210 -15.59 -9.99 8.45
C MET A 210 -15.85 -11.46 8.17
N THR A 211 -15.50 -11.93 6.97
CA THR A 211 -15.65 -13.33 6.56
C THR A 211 -14.28 -13.90 6.21
N CYS A 212 -13.85 -14.88 6.98
CA CYS A 212 -12.59 -15.56 6.81
C CYS A 212 -12.82 -16.98 6.30
N GLY A 213 -12.03 -17.42 5.33
CA GLY A 213 -12.02 -18.78 4.81
C GLY A 213 -11.03 -19.65 5.57
N SER A 214 -9.91 -20.01 4.95
CA SER A 214 -8.99 -21.02 5.49
C SER A 214 -7.73 -20.50 6.21
N GLY A 215 -7.38 -19.22 6.06
CA GLY A 215 -6.22 -18.63 6.74
C GLY A 215 -6.51 -18.10 8.15
N ARG A 216 -5.55 -17.36 8.73
CA ARG A 216 -5.73 -16.73 10.03
C ARG A 216 -6.67 -15.54 9.90
N CYS A 217 -7.64 -15.47 10.80
CA CYS A 217 -8.59 -14.38 10.94
C CYS A 217 -8.24 -13.61 12.22
N THR A 218 -7.82 -12.36 12.11
CA THR A 218 -7.51 -11.50 13.25
C THR A 218 -8.39 -10.27 13.20
N GLU A 219 -9.14 -10.01 14.27
CA GLU A 219 -9.94 -8.81 14.38
C GLU A 219 -9.74 -8.12 15.72
N SER A 220 -9.43 -6.83 15.69
CA SER A 220 -9.21 -6.01 16.88
C SER A 220 -10.15 -4.82 16.87
N CYS A 221 -11.06 -4.79 17.84
CA CYS A 221 -12.14 -3.84 17.95
C CYS A 221 -11.93 -2.97 19.19
N THR A 222 -11.86 -1.66 18.99
CA THR A 222 -11.74 -0.70 20.08
C THR A 222 -12.87 0.32 20.03
N ASN A 223 -13.54 0.51 21.17
CA ASN A 223 -14.75 1.34 21.39
C ASN A 223 -16.09 0.62 21.14
N GLN A 224 -17.19 1.26 21.53
CA GLN A 224 -18.55 0.71 21.48
C GLN A 224 -18.97 0.34 20.05
N GLY A 225 -19.40 -0.91 19.86
CA GLY A 225 -19.92 -1.41 18.60
C GLY A 225 -18.97 -1.18 17.42
N ALA A 226 -17.66 -1.20 17.67
CA ALA A 226 -16.63 -0.91 16.69
C ALA A 226 -16.65 -1.91 15.52
N CYS A 227 -16.98 -3.17 15.79
CA CYS A 227 -17.02 -4.24 14.81
C CYS A 227 -18.39 -4.89 14.68
N GLY A 228 -18.72 -5.26 13.44
CA GLY A 228 -19.86 -6.08 13.06
C GLY A 228 -19.64 -7.57 13.35
N PRO A 229 -20.40 -8.44 12.67
CA PRO A 229 -20.26 -9.89 12.81
C PRO A 229 -18.93 -10.42 12.27
N VAL A 230 -18.37 -11.43 12.93
CA VAL A 230 -17.16 -12.15 12.51
C VAL A 230 -17.53 -13.58 12.18
N SER A 231 -17.29 -14.01 10.95
CA SER A 231 -17.46 -15.38 10.49
C SER A 231 -16.09 -15.99 10.25
N CYS A 232 -15.61 -16.74 11.23
CA CYS A 232 -14.37 -17.48 11.13
C CYS A 232 -14.59 -18.78 10.35
N GLY A 233 -13.82 -18.99 9.29
CA GLY A 233 -13.85 -20.22 8.50
C GLY A 233 -13.06 -21.34 9.16
N THR A 234 -12.23 -22.06 8.40
CA THR A 234 -11.54 -23.26 8.88
C THR A 234 -10.20 -22.99 9.57
N GLY A 235 -9.63 -21.80 9.40
CA GLY A 235 -8.33 -21.43 9.97
C GLY A 235 -8.37 -21.06 11.46
N ARG A 236 -7.33 -20.35 11.91
CA ARG A 236 -7.25 -19.81 13.28
C ARG A 236 -7.99 -18.48 13.35
N CYS A 237 -8.84 -18.30 14.36
CA CYS A 237 -9.53 -17.04 14.62
C CYS A 237 -9.03 -16.42 15.94
N ASP A 238 -8.67 -15.14 15.90
CA ASP A 238 -8.22 -14.31 17.01
C ASP A 238 -9.05 -13.02 17.02
N VAL A 239 -10.01 -12.91 17.93
CA VAL A 239 -10.89 -11.72 18.03
C VAL A 239 -10.66 -11.03 19.37
N THR A 240 -10.35 -9.74 19.34
CA THR A 240 -10.14 -8.90 20.52
C THR A 240 -11.15 -7.76 20.56
N CYS A 241 -11.96 -7.72 21.60
CA CYS A 241 -13.03 -6.75 21.80
C CYS A 241 -12.73 -5.90 23.04
N MET A 242 -12.39 -4.62 22.85
CA MET A 242 -12.04 -3.70 23.93
C MET A 242 -12.85 -2.40 23.90
N GLY A 243 -13.28 -1.89 25.06
CA GLY A 243 -13.71 -0.49 25.20
C GLY A 243 -15.19 -0.21 24.95
N GLY A 244 -16.09 -1.11 25.35
CA GLY A 244 -17.51 -0.82 25.42
C GLY A 244 -17.88 0.13 26.58
N LEU A 245 -18.98 0.85 26.40
CA LEU A 245 -19.70 1.42 27.55
C LEU A 245 -20.40 0.27 28.29
N ILE A 246 -20.65 0.45 29.59
CA ILE A 246 -21.34 -0.54 30.43
C ILE A 246 -22.59 -1.08 29.71
N GLY A 247 -22.59 -2.37 29.38
CA GLY A 247 -23.71 -3.06 28.74
C GLY A 247 -23.72 -3.05 27.21
N ALA A 248 -22.65 -2.63 26.53
CA ALA A 248 -22.53 -2.69 25.07
C ALA A 248 -21.22 -3.37 24.64
N SER A 249 -21.29 -4.39 23.80
CA SER A 249 -20.10 -5.08 23.28
C SER A 249 -19.37 -4.23 22.23
N ALA A 250 -18.05 -4.31 22.20
CA ALA A 250 -17.22 -3.73 21.13
C ALA A 250 -17.33 -4.52 19.81
N CYS A 251 -17.72 -5.79 19.88
CA CYS A 251 -17.87 -6.71 18.75
C CYS A 251 -19.33 -7.14 18.55
N GLY A 252 -19.67 -7.46 17.31
CA GLY A 252 -20.87 -8.20 16.95
C GLY A 252 -20.73 -9.71 17.23
N ALA A 253 -21.62 -10.51 16.63
CA ALA A 253 -21.60 -11.97 16.78
C ALA A 253 -20.29 -12.57 16.25
N VAL A 254 -19.74 -13.57 16.93
CA VAL A 254 -18.53 -14.28 16.49
C VAL A 254 -18.88 -15.76 16.24
N THR A 255 -18.74 -16.20 15.00
CA THR A 255 -19.05 -17.56 14.57
C THR A 255 -17.77 -18.31 14.24
N CYS A 256 -17.46 -19.35 15.01
CA CYS A 256 -16.26 -20.18 14.91
C CYS A 256 -16.58 -21.65 14.58
N THR A 257 -17.74 -21.93 13.98
CA THR A 257 -18.28 -23.28 13.78
C THR A 257 -17.32 -24.25 13.10
N ASN A 258 -16.45 -23.76 12.22
CA ASN A 258 -15.53 -24.60 11.45
C ASN A 258 -14.05 -24.36 11.77
N SER A 259 -13.74 -23.42 12.65
CA SER A 259 -12.36 -22.98 12.90
C SER A 259 -11.55 -24.04 13.62
N CYS A 260 -10.28 -24.19 13.24
CA CYS A 260 -9.38 -25.13 13.92
C CYS A 260 -8.97 -24.63 15.31
N ARG A 261 -8.98 -23.30 15.50
CA ARG A 261 -8.79 -22.60 16.77
C ARG A 261 -9.58 -21.30 16.77
N CYS A 262 -10.22 -20.98 17.88
CA CYS A 262 -10.95 -19.73 18.06
C CYS A 262 -10.60 -19.17 19.44
N ASP A 263 -9.90 -18.05 19.46
CA ASP A 263 -9.54 -17.29 20.65
C ASP A 263 -10.31 -15.96 20.62
N VAL A 264 -11.23 -15.78 21.57
CA VAL A 264 -11.96 -14.52 21.74
C VAL A 264 -11.58 -13.90 23.08
N ALA A 265 -11.08 -12.67 23.04
CA ALA A 265 -10.70 -11.89 24.20
C ALA A 265 -11.60 -10.66 24.33
N CYS A 266 -12.23 -10.48 25.48
CA CYS A 266 -13.06 -9.31 25.77
C CYS A 266 -12.52 -8.60 27.02
N GLY A 267 -12.24 -7.31 26.89
CA GLY A 267 -11.58 -6.53 27.93
C GLY A 267 -12.48 -5.42 28.49
N GLY A 268 -12.71 -5.44 29.81
CA GLY A 268 -13.41 -4.41 30.59
C GLY A 268 -14.27 -5.03 31.69
N LEU A 269 -14.18 -4.57 32.95
CA LEU A 269 -14.90 -5.13 34.12
C LEU A 269 -16.43 -5.24 33.94
N ASN A 270 -17.00 -4.58 32.92
CA ASN A 270 -18.43 -4.53 32.60
C ASN A 270 -18.73 -4.74 31.10
N ASP A 271 -17.76 -5.22 30.30
CA ASP A 271 -17.95 -5.52 28.88
C ASP A 271 -18.21 -7.01 28.70
N PRO A 272 -19.48 -7.43 28.50
CA PRO A 272 -19.75 -8.82 28.14
C PRO A 272 -19.14 -9.11 26.78
N CYS A 273 -18.53 -10.30 26.64
CA CYS A 273 -18.28 -10.87 25.32
C CYS A 273 -19.58 -10.91 24.50
N PRO A 274 -19.49 -10.93 23.16
CA PRO A 274 -20.67 -11.05 22.33
C PRO A 274 -21.55 -12.23 22.77
N THR A 275 -22.86 -11.99 22.86
CA THR A 275 -23.85 -12.94 23.41
C THR A 275 -24.04 -14.17 22.52
N THR A 276 -23.59 -14.10 21.27
CA THR A 276 -23.59 -15.18 20.29
C THR A 276 -22.15 -15.52 19.92
N MET A 277 -21.59 -16.48 20.65
CA MET A 277 -20.37 -17.20 20.27
C MET A 277 -20.76 -18.65 19.94
N MET A 278 -20.50 -19.08 18.70
CA MET A 278 -20.74 -20.45 18.27
C MET A 278 -19.41 -21.16 18.00
N CYS A 279 -19.14 -22.24 18.72
CA CYS A 279 -18.01 -23.13 18.50
C CYS A 279 -18.48 -24.45 17.90
N LYS A 280 -17.56 -25.23 17.31
CA LYS A 280 -17.88 -26.56 16.78
C LYS A 280 -18.29 -27.54 17.88
N ASP A 281 -19.44 -28.15 17.69
CA ASP A 281 -20.07 -29.13 18.57
C ASP A 281 -19.54 -30.57 18.38
N PRO A 282 -19.26 -31.34 19.45
CA PRO A 282 -19.71 -32.74 19.55
C PRO A 282 -21.24 -32.75 19.79
N PRO A 283 -21.98 -33.89 19.71
CA PRO A 283 -23.44 -33.95 19.43
C PRO A 283 -24.42 -33.36 20.48
N SER A 284 -23.96 -32.47 21.34
CA SER A 284 -24.74 -31.67 22.28
C SER A 284 -24.12 -30.27 22.33
N ALA A 285 -24.84 -29.25 21.86
CA ALA A 285 -24.50 -27.82 21.90
C ALA A 285 -23.83 -27.38 23.20
N VAL A 286 -22.50 -27.27 23.22
CA VAL A 286 -21.78 -26.66 24.35
C VAL A 286 -21.32 -25.27 23.93
N TYR A 287 -22.02 -24.24 24.44
CA TYR A 287 -21.59 -22.86 24.32
C TYR A 287 -20.19 -22.69 24.91
N CYS A 288 -19.30 -22.04 24.16
CA CYS A 288 -17.99 -21.60 24.64
C CYS A 288 -18.18 -20.50 25.69
N SER A 289 -18.53 -20.94 26.91
CA SER A 289 -18.70 -20.21 28.16
C SER A 289 -19.97 -19.33 28.31
N ASP A 290 -20.89 -19.80 29.16
CA ASP A 290 -21.85 -18.96 29.88
C ASP A 290 -21.21 -18.23 31.09
N THR A 291 -19.89 -18.33 31.27
CA THR A 291 -19.18 -17.89 32.50
C THR A 291 -17.85 -17.17 32.27
N GLY A 292 -17.55 -16.74 31.03
CA GLY A 292 -16.40 -15.88 30.77
C GLY A 292 -16.54 -14.56 31.52
N SER A 293 -15.89 -14.45 32.68
CA SER A 293 -15.82 -13.19 33.43
C SER A 293 -15.20 -12.11 32.55
N ALA A 294 -15.60 -10.86 32.73
CA ALA A 294 -14.92 -9.70 32.17
C ALA A 294 -13.38 -9.82 32.30
N GLY A 295 -12.66 -9.86 31.19
CA GLY A 295 -11.20 -10.09 31.15
C GLY A 295 -10.75 -11.55 31.08
N GLY A 296 -11.67 -12.51 30.96
CA GLY A 296 -11.40 -13.92 30.70
C GLY A 296 -11.28 -14.21 29.20
N ARG A 297 -10.38 -15.12 28.83
CA ARG A 297 -10.30 -15.66 27.47
C ARG A 297 -11.35 -16.74 27.29
N CYS A 298 -12.07 -16.75 26.18
CA CYS A 298 -12.56 -18.01 25.61
C CYS A 298 -11.33 -18.72 25.03
N ASP A 299 -10.52 -19.29 25.91
CA ASP A 299 -9.27 -19.93 25.53
C ASP A 299 -9.55 -21.37 25.14
N SER A 300 -9.32 -21.70 23.87
CA SER A 300 -9.32 -23.07 23.38
C SER A 300 -8.33 -23.97 24.16
N THR A 301 -7.37 -23.41 24.91
CA THR A 301 -6.47 -24.20 25.78
C THR A 301 -7.13 -24.73 27.06
N VAL A 302 -8.29 -24.21 27.48
CA VAL A 302 -9.01 -24.72 28.67
C VAL A 302 -10.14 -25.68 28.31
N ASN A 303 -10.63 -25.64 27.06
CA ASN A 303 -11.60 -26.58 26.54
C ASN A 303 -11.07 -27.24 25.26
N ASN A 304 -10.51 -28.45 25.42
CA ASN A 304 -9.96 -29.26 24.33
C ASN A 304 -10.98 -29.57 23.21
N GLN A 305 -12.26 -29.28 23.39
CA GLN A 305 -13.28 -29.41 22.34
C GLN A 305 -13.19 -28.31 21.26
N CYS A 306 -12.45 -27.23 21.53
CA CYS A 306 -12.24 -26.12 20.58
C CYS A 306 -10.89 -26.19 19.85
N GLN A 307 -10.08 -27.23 20.10
CA GLN A 307 -8.80 -27.46 19.44
C GLN A 307 -8.94 -28.62 18.45
N GLN A 308 -8.85 -28.32 17.16
CA GLN A 308 -8.55 -29.33 16.14
C GLN A 308 -7.10 -29.15 15.69
N ASN A 309 -6.43 -30.24 15.31
CA ASN A 309 -5.09 -30.17 14.71
C ASN A 309 -5.16 -29.29 13.45
N CYS A 310 -4.60 -28.08 13.52
CA CYS A 310 -4.47 -27.21 12.36
C CYS A 310 -3.37 -27.77 11.43
N PRO A 311 -3.57 -27.76 10.10
CA PRO A 311 -2.49 -28.01 9.14
C PRO A 311 -1.42 -26.92 9.17
#